data_AF-A0A0B6Z3E5-F1
#
_entry.id   AF-A0A0B6Z3E5-F1
#
_cell.length_a   1.000
_cell.length_b   1.000
_cell.length_c   1.000
_cell.angle_alpha   90.00
_cell.angle_beta   90.00
_cell.angle_gamma   90.00
#
_symmetry.space_group_name_H-M   'P 1'
#
loop_
_entity.id
_entity.type
_entity.pdbx_description
1 polymer ?
#
loop_
_entity_poly.entity_id
_entity_poly.type
_entity_poly.pdbx_seq_one_letter_code
_entity_poly.pdbx_strand_id
1 'polypeptide(L)'
;LDDRTDYRDKFIEHKITPREQRPKEIYTGPSQPLDGRTTTGESYLGQYQPRQTSFKPDFNHIKSDIPFDSTTTMNTDFKEHDIKKREIYKTNPYQKPEGDMDLTTSHNTHYKEHSLQRQKFERPGSSNLLKGTGEMASKTNYQGDFIERPIERQKMIKPENGYHPSLDPMTSETTHRSHYLEHQLQERQSHKPKDS
;
A
#
# COMPACT_ATOMS: atom_id res chain seq x y z
N LEU A 1 -89.49 -182.70 40.70
CA LEU A 1 -88.32 -183.52 40.35
C LEU A 1 -87.17 -182.53 40.28
N ASP A 2 -86.22 -182.60 41.22
CA ASP A 2 -85.22 -181.54 41.40
C ASP A 2 -84.23 -181.52 40.25
N ASP A 3 -84.30 -180.48 39.42
CA ASP A 3 -83.52 -180.30 38.19
C ASP A 3 -82.14 -179.69 38.49
N ARG A 4 -81.34 -180.38 39.32
CA ARG A 4 -79.93 -180.04 39.59
C ARG A 4 -79.02 -180.81 38.64
N THR A 5 -78.63 -180.15 37.56
CA THR A 5 -77.68 -180.68 36.57
C THR A 5 -76.23 -180.45 37.01
N ASP A 6 -75.37 -181.40 36.69
CA ASP A 6 -73.91 -181.38 36.88
C ASP A 6 -73.22 -180.10 36.35
N TYR A 7 -73.87 -179.39 35.44
CA TYR A 7 -73.43 -178.10 34.92
C TYR A 7 -73.24 -177.02 35.99
N ARG A 8 -74.14 -176.95 36.99
CA ARG A 8 -74.09 -175.93 38.06
C ARG A 8 -72.90 -176.12 39.01
N ASP A 9 -72.42 -177.34 39.18
CA ASP A 9 -71.30 -177.64 40.08
C ASP A 9 -69.94 -177.51 39.39
N LYS A 10 -69.86 -177.73 38.07
CA LYS A 10 -68.61 -177.67 37.30
C LYS A 10 -68.19 -176.26 36.91
N PHE A 11 -69.14 -175.33 36.76
CA PHE A 11 -68.88 -173.95 36.34
C PHE A 11 -68.99 -172.98 37.52
N ILE A 12 -67.88 -172.82 38.24
CA ILE A 12 -67.75 -171.85 39.33
C ILE A 12 -66.87 -170.70 38.84
N GLU A 13 -67.27 -169.47 39.12
CA GLU A 13 -66.52 -168.29 38.68
C GLU A 13 -65.13 -168.24 39.34
N HIS A 14 -64.08 -168.41 38.54
CA HIS A 14 -62.70 -168.31 39.01
C HIS A 14 -62.17 -166.89 38.81
N LYS A 15 -61.71 -166.25 39.89
CA LYS A 15 -61.10 -164.91 39.83
C LYS A 15 -59.68 -165.02 39.23
N ILE A 16 -59.51 -164.51 38.01
CA ILE A 16 -58.21 -164.49 37.32
C ILE A 16 -57.40 -163.29 37.81
N THR A 17 -56.13 -163.50 38.19
CA THR A 17 -55.26 -162.40 38.64
C THR A 17 -54.71 -161.60 37.44
N PRO A 18 -54.61 -160.26 37.55
CA PRO A 18 -54.10 -159.43 36.46
C PRO A 18 -52.61 -159.67 36.22
N ARG A 19 -52.22 -159.63 34.93
CA ARG A 19 -50.87 -159.90 34.45
C ARG A 19 -49.89 -158.79 34.85
N GLU A 20 -48.74 -159.16 35.42
CA GLU A 20 -47.71 -158.20 35.81
C GLU A 20 -47.03 -157.55 34.60
N GLN A 21 -46.94 -156.22 34.60
CA GLN A 21 -46.20 -155.45 33.59
C GLN A 21 -44.84 -155.01 34.14
N ARG A 22 -43.78 -155.20 33.36
CA ARG A 22 -42.44 -154.75 33.73
C ARG A 22 -42.33 -153.22 33.57
N PRO A 23 -41.73 -152.52 34.54
CA PRO A 23 -41.60 -151.06 34.48
C PRO A 23 -40.63 -150.64 33.36
N LYS A 24 -40.92 -149.50 32.72
CA LYS A 24 -40.06 -148.90 31.69
C LYS A 24 -38.83 -148.26 32.32
N GLU A 25 -37.66 -148.54 31.77
CA GLU A 25 -36.40 -147.93 32.20
C GLU A 25 -36.34 -146.46 31.75
N ILE A 26 -35.90 -145.58 32.66
CA ILE A 26 -35.78 -144.12 32.43
C ILE A 26 -34.31 -143.80 32.18
N TYR A 27 -34.02 -143.15 31.05
CA TYR A 27 -32.66 -142.76 30.69
C TYR A 27 -32.15 -141.59 31.54
N THR A 28 -30.95 -141.73 32.09
CA THR A 28 -30.20 -140.64 32.76
C THR A 28 -29.05 -140.20 31.87
N GLY A 29 -29.06 -138.92 31.46
CA GLY A 29 -27.99 -138.34 30.64
C GLY A 29 -26.65 -138.22 31.38
N PRO A 30 -25.55 -138.01 30.63
CA PRO A 30 -24.23 -137.86 31.22
C PRO A 30 -24.16 -136.63 32.14
N SER A 31 -23.57 -136.82 33.33
CA SER A 31 -23.52 -135.81 34.39
C SER A 31 -22.48 -134.70 34.16
N GLN A 32 -21.52 -134.90 33.26
CA GLN A 32 -20.43 -133.95 33.04
C GLN A 32 -20.61 -133.21 31.71
N PRO A 33 -20.38 -131.88 31.69
CA PRO A 33 -20.45 -131.10 30.47
C PRO A 33 -19.31 -131.46 29.51
N LEU A 34 -19.59 -131.40 28.21
CA LEU A 34 -18.60 -131.61 27.15
C LEU A 34 -17.59 -130.44 27.15
N ASP A 35 -16.29 -130.75 27.21
CA ASP A 35 -15.24 -129.74 27.00
C ASP A 35 -15.13 -129.42 25.51
N GLY A 36 -15.74 -128.30 25.10
CA GLY A 36 -15.86 -127.87 23.71
C GLY A 36 -14.63 -127.12 23.16
N ARG A 37 -13.49 -127.15 23.86
CA ARG A 37 -12.27 -126.49 23.40
C ARG A 37 -11.59 -127.34 22.33
N THR A 38 -11.47 -126.78 21.13
CA THR A 38 -10.74 -127.40 20.03
C THR A 38 -9.34 -126.83 19.97
N THR A 39 -8.37 -127.66 19.59
CA THR A 39 -6.96 -127.25 19.43
C THR A 39 -6.81 -126.05 18.49
N THR A 40 -7.67 -125.93 17.49
CA THR A 40 -7.71 -124.80 16.56
C THR A 40 -8.17 -123.50 17.25
N GLY A 41 -9.20 -123.57 18.09
CA GLY A 41 -9.71 -122.42 18.84
C GLY A 41 -8.69 -121.86 19.84
N GLU A 42 -7.87 -122.73 20.43
CA GLU A 42 -6.80 -122.31 21.36
C GLU A 42 -5.54 -121.84 20.64
N SER A 43 -5.18 -122.46 19.50
CA SER A 43 -3.92 -122.18 18.81
C SER A 43 -3.96 -120.94 17.91
N TYR A 44 -5.14 -120.52 17.44
CA TYR A 44 -5.29 -119.43 16.45
C TYR A 44 -6.03 -118.21 17.01
N LEU A 45 -5.59 -117.70 18.17
CA LEU A 45 -6.18 -116.51 18.81
C LEU A 45 -5.75 -115.18 18.16
N GLY A 46 -4.80 -115.21 17.22
CA GLY A 46 -4.24 -114.01 16.57
C GLY A 46 -3.33 -113.22 17.51
N GLN A 47 -2.07 -113.03 17.12
CA GLN A 47 -1.14 -112.19 17.89
C GLN A 47 -1.50 -110.71 17.67
N TYR A 48 -1.69 -109.94 18.75
CA TYR A 48 -1.91 -108.49 18.63
C TYR A 48 -0.68 -107.82 18.01
N GLN A 49 -0.88 -107.09 16.91
CA GLN A 49 0.16 -106.29 16.28
C GLN A 49 -0.11 -104.80 16.56
N PRO A 50 0.82 -104.05 17.18
CA PRO A 50 0.66 -102.61 17.36
C PRO A 50 0.64 -101.91 16.00
N ARG A 51 -0.03 -100.74 15.91
CA ARG A 51 0.00 -99.94 14.68
C ARG A 51 1.42 -99.50 14.37
N GLN A 52 1.83 -99.71 13.13
CA GLN A 52 3.13 -99.25 12.63
C GLN A 52 3.17 -97.72 12.58
N THR A 53 4.27 -97.13 13.06
CA THR A 53 4.51 -95.69 12.96
C THR A 53 4.88 -95.30 11.53
N SER A 54 4.61 -94.04 11.18
CA SER A 54 4.91 -93.49 9.86
C SER A 54 6.43 -93.31 9.68
N PHE A 55 6.97 -93.76 8.54
CA PHE A 55 8.34 -93.46 8.09
C PHE A 55 8.45 -92.16 7.29
N LYS A 56 7.38 -91.35 7.24
CA LYS A 56 7.42 -90.06 6.56
C LYS A 56 8.37 -89.13 7.33
N PRO A 57 9.22 -88.36 6.63
CA PRO A 57 10.05 -87.36 7.29
C PRO A 57 9.19 -86.29 7.94
N ASP A 58 9.70 -85.72 9.03
CA ASP A 58 9.03 -84.63 9.73
C ASP A 58 9.03 -83.37 8.87
N PHE A 59 7.84 -82.86 8.56
CA PHE A 59 7.66 -81.60 7.82
C PHE A 59 7.74 -80.37 8.75
N ASN A 60 8.68 -80.38 9.69
CA ASN A 60 8.88 -79.24 10.58
C ASN A 60 9.46 -78.07 9.80
N HIS A 61 8.91 -76.87 10.02
CA HIS A 61 9.44 -75.65 9.41
C HIS A 61 10.82 -75.33 9.97
N ILE A 62 11.85 -75.45 9.13
CA ILE A 62 13.21 -75.05 9.46
C ILE A 62 13.32 -73.53 9.26
N LYS A 63 13.40 -72.78 10.35
CA LYS A 63 13.67 -71.34 10.36
C LYS A 63 14.98 -71.03 11.06
N SER A 64 15.77 -70.12 10.50
CA SER A 64 16.86 -69.46 11.19
C SER A 64 16.34 -68.23 11.92
N ASP A 65 16.74 -68.04 13.18
CA ASP A 65 16.47 -66.81 13.96
C ASP A 65 17.57 -65.74 13.75
N ILE A 66 18.28 -65.83 12.62
CA ILE A 66 19.42 -64.96 12.33
C ILE A 66 18.88 -63.67 11.69
N PRO A 67 19.13 -62.49 12.28
CA PRO A 67 18.71 -61.22 11.69
C PRO A 67 19.42 -60.95 10.37
N PHE A 68 18.76 -60.19 9.50
CA PHE A 68 19.31 -59.79 8.20
C PHE A 68 20.49 -58.84 8.38
N ASP A 69 21.64 -59.16 7.79
CA ASP A 69 22.77 -58.25 7.70
C ASP A 69 22.52 -57.23 6.58
N SER A 70 22.15 -56.01 6.97
CA SER A 70 21.87 -54.91 6.05
C SER A 70 23.12 -54.10 5.69
N THR A 71 24.33 -54.60 5.99
CA THR A 71 25.55 -53.93 5.58
C THR A 71 25.77 -54.08 4.07
N THR A 72 26.14 -52.99 3.43
CA THR A 72 26.46 -52.94 2.00
C THR A 72 27.77 -52.22 1.84
N THR A 73 28.53 -52.56 0.81
CA THR A 73 29.81 -51.89 0.47
C THR A 73 29.63 -50.38 0.33
N MET A 74 28.48 -49.92 -0.18
CA MET A 74 28.18 -48.49 -0.26
C MET A 74 28.14 -47.82 1.12
N ASN A 75 27.45 -48.42 2.09
CA ASN A 75 27.30 -47.85 3.43
C ASN A 75 28.59 -47.99 4.27
N THR A 76 29.43 -48.99 3.98
CA THR A 76 30.71 -49.17 4.67
C THR A 76 31.80 -48.25 4.13
N ASP A 77 31.88 -48.12 2.80
CA ASP A 77 33.03 -47.53 2.12
C ASP A 77 32.84 -46.03 1.84
N PHE A 78 31.60 -45.56 1.68
CA PHE A 78 31.29 -44.16 1.36
C PHE A 78 30.70 -43.44 2.57
N LYS A 79 31.56 -43.17 3.55
CA LYS A 79 31.21 -42.35 4.72
C LYS A 79 31.72 -40.92 4.56
N GLU A 80 31.03 -39.98 5.17
CA GLU A 80 31.55 -38.61 5.26
C GLU A 80 32.85 -38.60 6.05
N HIS A 81 33.88 -37.95 5.50
CA HIS A 81 35.17 -37.78 6.14
C HIS A 81 35.35 -36.31 6.53
N ASP A 82 35.91 -36.05 7.71
CA ASP A 82 36.24 -34.70 8.14
C ASP A 82 37.39 -34.14 7.27
N ILE A 83 37.06 -33.24 6.35
CA ILE A 83 38.03 -32.58 5.47
C ILE A 83 38.53 -31.30 6.14
N LYS A 84 39.85 -31.19 6.35
CA LYS A 84 40.47 -29.94 6.81
C LYS A 84 40.33 -28.85 5.76
N LYS A 85 40.03 -27.63 6.18
CA LYS A 85 39.99 -26.46 5.28
C LYS A 85 41.37 -26.25 4.65
N ARG A 86 41.40 -25.94 3.36
CA ARG A 86 42.64 -25.60 2.65
C ARG A 86 43.31 -24.41 3.32
N GLU A 87 44.62 -24.49 3.50
CA GLU A 87 45.41 -23.34 3.94
C GLU A 87 45.52 -22.34 2.79
N ILE A 88 45.06 -21.11 3.02
CA ILE A 88 45.17 -20.01 2.06
C ILE A 88 46.43 -19.25 2.40
N TYR A 89 47.33 -19.11 1.42
CA TYR A 89 48.54 -18.31 1.56
C TYR A 89 48.18 -16.85 1.91
N LYS A 90 48.74 -16.34 3.01
CA LYS A 90 48.63 -14.94 3.41
C LYS A 90 49.92 -14.23 3.04
N THR A 91 49.81 -13.16 2.25
CA THR A 91 50.96 -12.32 1.90
C THR A 91 51.46 -11.60 3.15
N ASN A 92 52.78 -11.49 3.31
CA ASN A 92 53.35 -10.67 4.38
C ASN A 92 52.92 -9.20 4.20
N PRO A 93 52.64 -8.47 5.29
CA PRO A 93 52.37 -7.03 5.21
C PRO A 93 53.60 -6.29 4.69
N TYR A 94 53.37 -5.25 3.89
CA TYR A 94 54.44 -4.40 3.37
C TYR A 94 55.19 -3.70 4.51
N GLN A 95 56.52 -3.75 4.46
CA GLN A 95 57.41 -2.97 5.34
C GLN A 95 57.93 -1.76 4.57
N LYS A 96 57.59 -0.56 5.04
CA LYS A 96 58.11 0.69 4.46
C LYS A 96 59.62 0.78 4.74
N PRO A 97 60.46 1.13 3.76
CA PRO A 97 61.87 1.41 4.02
C PRO A 97 62.02 2.58 4.99
N GLU A 98 62.96 2.46 5.93
CA GLU A 98 63.31 3.56 6.82
C GLU A 98 64.13 4.61 6.06
N GLY A 99 63.78 5.88 6.29
CA GLY A 99 64.41 7.01 5.64
C GLY A 99 63.38 8.00 5.12
N ASP A 100 63.70 9.28 5.28
CA ASP A 100 62.97 10.36 4.65
C ASP A 100 63.59 10.67 3.29
N MET A 101 62.73 10.83 2.29
CA MET A 101 63.16 11.26 0.96
C MET A 101 63.38 12.77 0.98
N ASP A 102 64.54 13.22 0.51
CA ASP A 102 64.74 14.64 0.24
C ASP A 102 63.89 15.04 -0.98
N LEU A 103 62.82 15.79 -0.72
CA LEU A 103 61.90 16.31 -1.74
C LEU A 103 62.33 17.67 -2.28
N THR A 104 63.53 18.14 -1.93
CA THR A 104 64.06 19.40 -2.46
C THR A 104 64.50 19.23 -3.91
N THR A 105 63.97 20.07 -4.79
CA THR A 105 64.36 20.11 -6.21
C THR A 105 65.27 21.31 -6.46
N SER A 106 66.10 21.21 -7.50
CA SER A 106 66.93 22.34 -7.96
C SER A 106 66.09 23.58 -8.27
N HIS A 107 64.86 23.40 -8.77
CA HIS A 107 63.95 24.51 -9.03
C HIS A 107 63.52 25.23 -7.74
N ASN A 108 62.99 24.50 -6.75
CA ASN A 108 62.52 25.09 -5.48
C ASN A 108 63.65 25.74 -4.67
N THR A 109 64.89 25.29 -4.86
CA THR A 109 66.06 25.87 -4.19
C THR A 109 66.54 27.15 -4.86
N HIS A 110 66.51 27.23 -6.19
CA HIS A 110 67.10 28.33 -6.95
C HIS A 110 66.10 29.43 -7.34
N TYR A 111 64.80 29.11 -7.46
CA TYR A 111 63.76 30.05 -7.87
C TYR A 111 62.82 30.30 -6.69
N LYS A 112 63.19 31.26 -5.84
CA LYS A 112 62.36 31.71 -4.72
C LYS A 112 61.77 33.07 -5.02
N GLU A 113 60.57 33.31 -4.51
CA GLU A 113 59.96 34.63 -4.64
C GLU A 113 60.78 35.66 -3.86
N HIS A 114 61.20 36.72 -4.54
CA HIS A 114 61.89 37.85 -3.93
C HIS A 114 60.91 39.00 -3.77
N SER A 115 60.93 39.65 -2.60
CA SER A 115 60.11 40.83 -2.37
C SER A 115 60.57 41.98 -3.26
N LEU A 116 59.71 42.40 -4.19
CA LEU A 116 59.96 43.55 -5.05
C LEU A 116 59.54 44.83 -4.32
N GLN A 117 60.46 45.78 -4.17
CA GLN A 117 60.10 47.12 -3.69
C GLN A 117 59.43 47.92 -4.81
N ARG A 118 58.20 48.37 -4.56
CA ARG A 118 57.48 49.23 -5.50
C ARG A 118 58.14 50.59 -5.56
N GLN A 119 58.74 50.92 -6.71
CA GLN A 119 59.36 52.22 -6.92
C GLN A 119 58.30 53.33 -6.84
N LYS A 120 58.59 54.40 -6.08
CA LYS A 120 57.70 55.56 -5.97
C LYS A 120 57.74 56.33 -7.29
N PHE A 121 56.56 56.62 -7.84
CA PHE A 121 56.41 57.44 -9.05
C PHE A 121 56.04 58.86 -8.63
N GLU A 122 56.95 59.81 -8.82
CA GLU A 122 56.70 61.23 -8.53
C GLU A 122 56.08 61.90 -9.75
N ARG A 123 54.76 62.17 -9.68
CA ARG A 123 54.06 62.95 -10.72
C ARG A 123 54.34 64.43 -10.51
N PRO A 124 54.83 65.17 -11.51
CA PRO A 124 54.81 66.62 -11.44
C PRO A 124 53.37 67.11 -11.30
N GLY A 125 53.12 67.99 -10.33
CA GLY A 125 51.79 68.56 -10.08
C GLY A 125 51.25 69.31 -11.30
N SER A 126 49.92 69.36 -11.46
CA SER A 126 49.28 70.05 -12.58
C SER A 126 49.62 71.55 -12.56
N SER A 127 50.05 72.10 -13.70
CA SER A 127 50.49 73.49 -13.85
C SER A 127 49.40 74.56 -13.64
N ASN A 128 48.15 74.16 -13.38
CA ASN A 128 47.00 75.05 -13.13
C ASN A 128 46.75 76.12 -14.22
N LEU A 129 47.37 75.99 -15.40
CA LEU A 129 47.39 77.02 -16.44
C LEU A 129 46.01 77.31 -17.04
N LEU A 130 45.07 76.36 -16.94
CA LEU A 130 43.71 76.47 -17.49
C LEU A 130 42.63 76.83 -16.46
N LYS A 131 42.99 77.28 -15.24
CA LYS A 131 42.01 77.54 -14.17
C LYS A 131 41.07 78.73 -14.39
N GLY A 132 41.14 79.40 -15.55
CA GLY A 132 40.08 80.31 -16.04
C GLY A 132 39.62 81.34 -15.01
N THR A 133 40.51 82.22 -14.55
CA THR A 133 40.19 83.28 -13.57
C THR A 133 39.68 84.57 -14.21
N GLY A 134 39.18 84.51 -15.46
CA GLY A 134 38.72 85.68 -16.21
C GLY A 134 37.24 85.98 -15.97
N GLU A 135 36.89 87.26 -15.87
CA GLU A 135 35.49 87.70 -15.80
C GLU A 135 34.82 87.53 -17.17
N MET A 136 33.63 86.94 -17.18
CA MET A 136 32.84 86.78 -18.41
C MET A 136 32.10 88.08 -18.72
N ALA A 137 32.36 88.66 -19.90
CA ALA A 137 31.56 89.77 -20.40
C ALA A 137 30.11 89.31 -20.62
N SER A 138 29.20 89.77 -19.77
CA SER A 138 27.80 89.34 -19.70
C SER A 138 26.82 90.26 -20.43
N LYS A 139 27.30 91.41 -20.94
CA LYS A 139 26.47 92.39 -21.65
C LYS A 139 26.35 92.02 -23.13
N THR A 140 25.12 91.84 -23.58
CA THR A 140 24.82 91.57 -25.00
C THR A 140 24.59 92.88 -25.75
N ASN A 141 24.72 92.84 -27.09
CA ASN A 141 24.43 94.00 -27.94
C ASN A 141 22.99 94.50 -27.76
N TYR A 142 22.02 93.59 -27.67
CA TYR A 142 20.62 93.93 -27.47
C TYR A 142 20.37 94.79 -26.23
N GLN A 143 21.04 94.48 -25.11
CA GLN A 143 20.91 95.25 -23.86
C GLN A 143 21.43 96.69 -23.98
N GLY A 144 22.35 96.96 -24.90
CA GLY A 144 22.84 98.32 -25.18
C GLY A 144 21.98 99.08 -26.19
N ASP A 145 21.48 98.37 -27.21
CA ASP A 145 20.85 99.00 -28.38
C ASP A 145 19.37 99.34 -28.14
N PHE A 146 18.64 98.53 -27.38
CA PHE A 146 17.22 98.71 -27.09
C PHE A 146 16.98 99.27 -25.69
N ILE A 147 17.17 100.58 -25.56
CA ILE A 147 16.84 101.35 -24.35
C ILE A 147 15.61 102.23 -24.57
N GLU A 148 14.84 102.45 -23.51
CA GLU A 148 13.71 103.39 -23.53
C GLU A 148 14.21 104.79 -23.85
N ARG A 149 13.70 105.37 -24.93
CA ARG A 149 14.01 106.76 -25.32
C ARG A 149 12.95 107.69 -24.72
N PRO A 150 13.33 108.87 -24.23
CA PRO A 150 12.35 109.84 -23.74
C PRO A 150 11.45 110.29 -24.91
N ILE A 151 10.15 110.12 -24.75
CA ILE A 151 9.13 110.55 -25.72
C ILE A 151 8.52 111.87 -25.22
N GLU A 152 8.70 112.95 -25.97
CA GLU A 152 8.04 114.23 -25.66
C GLU A 152 6.57 114.19 -26.09
N ARG A 153 5.68 114.65 -25.21
CA ARG A 153 4.24 114.73 -25.50
C ARG A 153 3.94 115.88 -26.45
N GLN A 154 3.39 115.59 -27.63
CA GLN A 154 2.93 116.61 -28.56
C GLN A 154 1.71 117.36 -28.01
N LYS A 155 1.66 118.68 -28.26
CA LYS A 155 0.52 119.54 -27.89
C LYS A 155 -0.62 119.37 -28.90
N MET A 156 -1.87 119.47 -28.42
CA MET A 156 -3.05 119.36 -29.28
C MET A 156 -3.13 120.56 -30.25
N ILE A 157 -3.31 120.27 -31.54
CA ILE A 157 -3.52 121.27 -32.59
C ILE A 157 -5.04 121.34 -32.86
N LYS A 158 -5.81 121.96 -31.97
CA LYS A 158 -7.25 122.18 -32.19
C LYS A 158 -7.51 123.70 -32.36
N PRO A 159 -8.29 124.11 -33.37
CA PRO A 159 -8.68 125.51 -33.53
C PRO A 159 -9.53 125.99 -32.34
N GLU A 160 -9.23 127.18 -31.85
CA GLU A 160 -9.94 127.82 -30.75
C GLU A 160 -11.23 128.46 -31.28
N ASN A 161 -12.36 127.77 -31.12
CA ASN A 161 -13.66 128.27 -31.55
C ASN A 161 -14.27 129.15 -30.44
N GLY A 162 -13.95 130.44 -30.43
CA GLY A 162 -14.63 131.44 -29.61
C GLY A 162 -16.00 131.83 -30.17
N TYR A 163 -16.98 132.10 -29.31
CA TYR A 163 -18.32 132.56 -29.73
C TYR A 163 -18.29 134.04 -30.11
N HIS A 164 -18.86 134.38 -31.26
CA HIS A 164 -19.01 135.76 -31.75
C HIS A 164 -20.50 136.11 -31.84
N PRO A 165 -21.04 136.99 -30.97
CA PRO A 165 -22.45 137.38 -31.02
C PRO A 165 -22.75 138.32 -32.21
N SER A 166 -24.00 138.30 -32.68
CA SER A 166 -24.48 139.20 -33.75
C SER A 166 -24.61 140.64 -33.26
N LEU A 167 -24.27 141.61 -34.11
CA LEU A 167 -24.33 143.05 -33.79
C LEU A 167 -25.73 143.66 -33.90
N ASP A 168 -26.67 142.99 -34.56
CA ASP A 168 -28.01 143.52 -34.79
C ASP A 168 -28.94 143.29 -33.58
N PRO A 169 -29.63 144.32 -33.06
CA PRO A 169 -30.48 144.18 -31.88
C PRO A 169 -31.76 143.41 -32.20
N MET A 170 -32.09 142.44 -31.33
CA MET A 170 -33.35 141.71 -31.40
C MET A 170 -34.51 142.61 -30.97
N THR A 171 -35.50 142.80 -31.85
CA THR A 171 -36.71 143.58 -31.53
C THR A 171 -37.52 142.87 -30.44
N SER A 172 -37.82 143.56 -29.34
CA SER A 172 -38.41 142.99 -28.11
C SER A 172 -39.93 143.20 -27.96
N GLU A 173 -40.62 143.64 -29.02
CA GLU A 173 -42.06 143.86 -28.97
C GLU A 173 -42.83 142.56 -29.19
N THR A 174 -43.70 142.23 -28.22
CA THR A 174 -44.56 141.05 -28.28
C THR A 174 -45.96 141.44 -28.75
N THR A 175 -46.66 140.53 -29.42
CA THR A 175 -48.02 140.76 -29.95
C THR A 175 -49.00 141.16 -28.86
N HIS A 176 -48.87 140.61 -27.65
CA HIS A 176 -49.73 140.99 -26.52
C HIS A 176 -49.54 142.46 -26.12
N ARG A 177 -48.28 142.90 -26.02
CA ARG A 177 -47.92 144.28 -25.65
C ARG A 177 -48.41 145.30 -26.68
N SER A 178 -48.48 144.93 -27.96
CA SER A 178 -49.00 145.81 -29.00
C SER A 178 -50.53 145.81 -29.11
N HIS A 179 -51.22 144.74 -28.68
CA HIS A 179 -52.65 144.56 -28.95
C HIS A 179 -53.57 144.89 -27.77
N TYR A 180 -53.09 144.78 -26.52
CA TYR A 180 -53.90 145.06 -25.34
C TYR A 180 -53.45 146.36 -24.70
N LEU A 181 -53.98 147.47 -25.21
CA LEU A 181 -53.78 148.80 -24.64
C LEU A 181 -54.97 149.15 -23.72
N GLU A 182 -54.70 149.95 -22.70
CA GLU A 182 -55.71 150.39 -21.75
C GLU A 182 -56.70 151.36 -22.42
N HIS A 183 -58.00 151.07 -22.34
CA HIS A 183 -59.06 151.92 -22.92
C HIS A 183 -59.84 152.64 -21.82
N GLN A 184 -60.13 153.93 -22.02
CA GLN A 184 -60.92 154.72 -21.07
C GLN A 184 -62.39 154.28 -21.06
N LEU A 185 -62.96 154.04 -19.88
CA LEU A 185 -64.35 153.63 -19.67
C LEU A 185 -65.30 154.82 -19.89
N GLN A 186 -66.39 154.60 -20.63
CA GLN A 186 -67.46 155.59 -20.80
C GLN A 186 -68.55 155.46 -19.74
N GLU A 187 -69.11 156.59 -19.29
CA GLU A 187 -70.15 156.62 -18.26
C GLU A 187 -71.46 155.96 -18.72
N ARG A 188 -72.06 155.13 -17.86
CA ARG A 188 -73.31 154.42 -18.13
C ARG A 188 -74.53 155.29 -17.80
N GLN A 189 -75.48 155.40 -18.72
CA GLN A 189 -76.77 156.05 -18.49
C GLN A 189 -77.75 155.12 -17.73
N SER A 190 -78.51 155.67 -16.79
CA SER A 190 -79.47 154.92 -15.94
C SER A 190 -80.90 155.00 -16.49
N HIS A 191 -81.49 153.87 -16.88
CA HIS A 191 -82.87 153.76 -17.40
C HIS A 191 -83.91 153.61 -16.29
N LYS A 192 -84.08 154.67 -15.48
CA LYS A 192 -85.20 154.77 -14.53
C LYS A 192 -86.35 155.54 -15.23
N PRO A 193 -87.59 155.02 -15.31
CA PRO A 193 -88.72 155.81 -15.79
C PRO A 193 -89.00 156.99 -14.83
N LYS A 194 -89.37 158.15 -15.36
CA LYS A 194 -89.78 159.34 -14.57
C LYS A 194 -91.27 159.63 -14.77
N ASP A 195 -91.93 160.04 -13.69
CA ASP A 195 -93.38 160.25 -13.53
C ASP A 195 -93.90 161.61 -14.08
N SER A 196 -95.21 161.61 -14.31
CA SER A 196 -96.13 162.73 -14.64
C SER A 196 -96.06 163.95 -13.71
#